data_AF-J2TYU5-F1
#
_entry.id   AF-J2TYU5-F1
#
_cell.length_a   1.000
_cell.length_b   1.000
_cell.length_c   1.000
_cell.angle_alpha   90.00
_cell.angle_beta   90.00
_cell.angle_gamma   90.00
#
_symmetry.space_group_name_H-M   'P 1'
#
loop_
_entity.id
_entity.type
_entity.pdbx_description
1 polymer ?
#
loop_
_entity_poly.entity_id
_entity_poly.type
_entity_poly.pdbx_seq_one_letter_code
_entity_poly.pdbx_strand_id
1 'polypeptide(L)'
;MPDHFHWLVELENCSLRKLMRQTKSLITREVNLSSSRSGPLWQQGYHDRALRREEDLVTLARYVVANPLRAGLVEKLGDYPLWDAIWV
;
A
#
# COMPACT_ATOMS: atom_id res chain seq x y z
N MET A 1 7.15 -0.29 0.78
CA MET A 1 8.38 -0.79 0.13
C MET A 1 8.95 0.36 -0.70
N PRO A 2 10.25 0.37 -1.05
CA PRO A 2 10.84 1.48 -1.80
C PRO A 2 10.26 1.66 -3.21
N ASP A 3 9.69 0.62 -3.80
CA ASP A 3 9.19 0.57 -5.19
C ASP A 3 7.67 0.30 -5.30
N HIS A 4 7.03 -0.16 -4.22
CA HIS A 4 5.58 -0.40 -4.16
C HIS A 4 5.01 -0.28 -2.73
N PHE A 5 3.69 -0.38 -2.60
CA PHE A 5 3.02 -0.44 -1.31
C PHE A 5 2.02 -1.59 -1.25
N HIS A 6 1.83 -2.11 -0.04
CA HIS A 6 0.75 -3.03 0.30
C HIS A 6 -0.25 -2.30 1.17
N TRP A 7 -1.54 -2.50 0.95
CA TRP A 7 -2.58 -1.76 1.65
C TRP A 7 -3.75 -2.68 1.98
N LEU A 8 -4.17 -2.66 3.23
CA LEU A 8 -5.42 -3.26 3.69
C LEU A 8 -6.44 -2.13 3.87
N VAL A 9 -7.57 -2.23 3.16
CA VAL A 9 -8.62 -1.20 3.15
C VAL A 9 -9.99 -1.83 3.27
N GLU A 10 -10.88 -1.11 3.95
CA GLU A 10 -12.32 -1.29 3.84
C GLU A 10 -12.87 -0.25 2.87
N LEU A 11 -13.71 -0.69 1.93
CA LEU A 11 -14.36 0.20 0.99
C LEU A 11 -15.76 0.52 1.50
N GLU A 12 -16.04 1.81 1.65
CA GLU A 12 -17.39 2.29 1.94
C GLU A 12 -18.11 2.65 0.63
N ASN A 13 -18.38 3.94 0.41
CA ASN A 13 -19.19 4.45 -0.70
C ASN A 13 -18.41 4.60 -2.01
N CYS A 14 -17.42 3.75 -2.29
CA CYS A 14 -16.64 3.80 -3.52
C CYS A 14 -16.15 2.42 -3.99
N SER A 15 -15.89 2.30 -5.30
CA SER A 15 -15.24 1.11 -5.84
C SER A 15 -13.73 1.18 -5.68
N LEU A 16 -13.09 0.01 -5.55
CA LEU A 16 -11.63 -0.12 -5.53
C LEU A 16 -10.97 0.59 -6.72
N ARG A 17 -11.56 0.45 -7.91
CA ARG A 17 -11.09 1.12 -9.13
C ARG A 17 -11.04 2.63 -8.99
N LYS A 18 -12.06 3.25 -8.37
CA LYS A 18 -12.10 4.70 -8.15
C LYS A 18 -11.03 5.12 -7.14
N LEU A 19 -10.93 4.40 -6.03
CA LEU A 19 -9.91 4.61 -5.00
C LEU A 19 -8.51 4.56 -5.60
N MET A 20 -8.15 3.44 -6.26
CA MET A 20 -6.83 3.24 -6.84
C MET A 20 -6.49 4.26 -7.92
N ARG A 21 -7.47 4.66 -8.76
CA ARG A 21 -7.25 5.71 -9.76
C ARG A 21 -6.89 7.03 -9.11
N GLN A 22 -7.66 7.46 -8.10
CA GLN A 22 -7.42 8.73 -7.42
C GLN A 22 -6.09 8.72 -6.66
N THR A 23 -5.81 7.69 -5.87
CA THR A 23 -4.55 7.54 -5.13
C THR A 23 -3.35 7.61 -6.08
N LYS A 24 -3.36 6.81 -7.17
CA LYS A 24 -2.25 6.82 -8.14
C LYS A 24 -2.09 8.16 -8.83
N SER A 25 -3.18 8.82 -9.22
CA SER A 25 -3.14 10.15 -9.84
C SER A 25 -2.56 11.22 -8.92
N LEU A 26 -3.02 11.28 -7.67
CA LEU A 26 -2.57 12.26 -6.69
C LEU A 26 -1.08 12.10 -6.39
N ILE A 27 -0.63 10.87 -6.11
CA ILE A 27 0.79 10.60 -5.83
C ILE A 27 1.65 10.90 -7.07
N THR A 28 1.21 10.51 -8.27
CA THR A 28 1.97 10.79 -9.51
C THR A 28 2.18 12.30 -9.68
N ARG A 29 1.11 13.09 -9.46
CA ARG A 29 1.20 14.55 -9.53
C ARG A 29 2.20 15.10 -8.52
N GLU A 30 2.09 14.68 -7.25
CA GLU A 30 2.94 15.21 -6.18
C GLU A 30 4.41 14.82 -6.34
N VAL A 31 4.69 13.58 -6.71
CA VAL A 31 6.06 13.11 -6.97
C VAL A 31 6.67 13.82 -8.18
N ASN A 32 5.91 13.96 -9.27
CA ASN A 32 6.39 14.67 -10.46
C ASN A 32 6.70 16.14 -10.15
N LEU A 33 5.84 16.83 -9.39
CA LEU A 33 6.07 18.22 -8.97
C LEU A 33 7.30 18.35 -8.06
N SER A 34 7.37 17.57 -6.99
CA SER A 34 8.46 17.64 -6.00
C SER A 34 9.83 17.20 -6.57
N SER A 35 9.83 16.29 -7.54
CA SER A 35 11.06 15.76 -8.15
C SER A 35 11.40 16.37 -9.50
N SER A 36 10.69 17.42 -9.94
CA SER A 36 10.85 18.05 -11.27
C SER A 36 10.83 17.02 -12.42
N ARG A 37 10.01 15.98 -12.27
CA ARG A 37 9.87 14.87 -13.20
C ARG A 37 8.55 14.99 -13.96
N SER A 38 8.43 14.27 -15.06
CA SER A 38 7.17 14.14 -15.79
C SER A 38 6.96 12.70 -16.25
N GLY A 39 5.73 12.37 -16.67
CA GLY A 39 5.37 11.05 -17.16
C GLY A 39 4.84 10.09 -16.09
N PRO A 40 4.71 8.80 -16.44
CA PRO A 40 4.10 7.80 -15.57
C PRO A 40 4.98 7.49 -14.35
N LEU A 41 4.34 7.20 -13.22
CA LEU A 41 5.00 6.75 -12.00
C LEU A 41 4.74 5.27 -11.70
N TRP A 42 3.51 4.80 -11.98
CA TRP A 42 3.04 3.49 -11.56
C TRP A 42 3.06 2.48 -12.69
N GLN A 43 3.31 1.22 -12.35
CA GLN A 43 2.91 0.08 -13.17
C GLN A 43 1.39 0.14 -13.47
N GLN A 44 1.02 -0.26 -14.68
CA GLN A 44 -0.38 -0.38 -15.09
C GLN A 44 -1.13 -1.43 -14.26
N GLY A 45 -2.37 -1.14 -13.89
CA GLY A 45 -3.19 -2.03 -13.08
C GLY A 45 -2.82 -2.01 -11.60
N TYR A 46 -3.34 -2.96 -10.84
CA TYR A 46 -3.00 -3.22 -9.44
C TYR A 46 -3.38 -4.67 -9.12
N HIS A 47 -2.78 -5.25 -8.09
CA HIS A 47 -3.17 -6.56 -7.57
C HIS A 47 -4.11 -6.36 -6.39
N ASP A 48 -5.26 -7.03 -6.39
CA ASP A 48 -6.22 -7.00 -5.30
C ASP A 48 -6.72 -8.40 -4.93
N ARG A 49 -7.17 -8.53 -3.68
CA ARG A 49 -7.85 -9.70 -3.15
C ARG A 49 -8.92 -9.21 -2.20
N ALA A 50 -10.17 -9.56 -2.48
CA ALA A 50 -11.28 -9.32 -1.56
C ALA A 50 -11.18 -10.28 -0.36
N LEU A 51 -11.23 -9.74 0.86
CA LEU A 51 -11.27 -10.53 2.07
C LEU A 51 -12.69 -11.11 2.27
N ARG A 52 -12.77 -12.39 2.61
CA ARG A 52 -14.02 -13.05 3.00
C ARG A 52 -14.21 -12.97 4.51
N ARG A 53 -15.46 -13.11 4.98
CA ARG A 53 -15.80 -12.97 6.42
C ARG A 53 -15.10 -14.01 7.31
N GLU A 54 -14.86 -15.19 6.76
CA GLU A 54 -14.20 -16.30 7.43
C GLU A 54 -12.66 -16.17 7.51
N GLU A 55 -12.08 -15.17 6.83
CA GLU A 55 -10.65 -14.93 6.86
C GLU A 55 -10.25 -14.08 8.07
N ASP A 56 -9.16 -14.46 8.73
CA ASP A 56 -8.64 -13.73 9.88
C ASP A 56 -7.98 -12.41 9.46
N LEU A 57 -8.69 -11.31 9.70
CA LEU A 57 -8.24 -9.95 9.43
C LEU A 57 -6.90 -9.64 10.13
N VAL A 58 -6.69 -10.12 11.35
CA VAL A 58 -5.47 -9.87 12.12
C VAL A 58 -4.29 -10.57 11.47
N THR A 59 -4.48 -11.81 11.00
CA THR A 59 -3.45 -12.54 10.27
C THR A 59 -3.04 -11.81 8.98
N LEU A 60 -4.00 -11.25 8.24
CA LEU A 60 -3.71 -10.48 7.03
C LEU A 60 -3.05 -9.13 7.33
N ALA A 61 -3.49 -8.43 8.37
CA ALA A 61 -2.84 -7.20 8.83
C ALA A 61 -1.38 -7.47 9.21
N ARG A 62 -1.11 -8.52 9.98
CA ARG A 62 0.25 -8.96 10.34
C ARG A 62 1.09 -9.28 9.10
N TYR A 63 0.50 -9.93 8.10
CA TYR A 63 1.18 -10.18 6.82
C TYR A 63 1.60 -8.86 6.15
N VAL A 64 0.68 -7.88 6.05
CA VAL A 64 0.96 -6.58 5.43
C VAL A 64 2.10 -5.86 6.14
N VAL A 65 2.03 -5.77 7.46
CA VAL A 65 3.02 -5.08 8.29
C VAL A 65 4.38 -5.80 8.23
N ALA A 66 4.41 -7.13 8.12
CA ALA A 66 5.66 -7.91 8.03
C ALA A 66 6.36 -7.87 6.66
N ASN A 67 5.79 -7.22 5.63
CA ASN A 67 6.40 -7.19 4.29
C ASN A 67 7.82 -6.56 4.25
N PRO A 68 8.11 -5.46 4.96
CA PRO A 68 9.47 -4.90 5.00
C PRO A 68 10.49 -5.90 5.56
N LEU A 69 10.12 -6.66 6.60
CA LEU A 69 10.96 -7.72 7.16
C LEU A 69 11.17 -8.86 6.15
N ARG A 70 10.09 -9.34 5.52
CA ARG A 70 10.16 -10.41 4.50
C ARG A 70 11.02 -10.05 3.30
N ALA A 71 11.09 -8.77 2.96
CA ALA A 71 11.91 -8.26 1.88
C ALA A 71 13.34 -7.88 2.30
N GLY A 72 13.70 -8.09 3.57
CA GLY A 72 15.04 -7.81 4.09
C GLY A 72 15.37 -6.31 4.16
N LEU A 73 14.36 -5.43 4.18
CA LEU A 73 14.58 -3.98 4.30
C LEU A 73 14.96 -3.58 5.74
N VAL A 74 14.55 -4.38 6.72
CA VAL A 74 14.77 -4.15 8.15
C VAL A 74 14.94 -5.49 8.87
N GLU A 75 15.68 -5.50 9.99
CA GLU A 75 15.81 -6.67 10.87
C GLU A 75 14.67 -6.74 11.89
N LYS A 76 14.12 -5.59 12.28
CA LYS A 76 12.97 -5.50 13.18
C LYS A 76 11.86 -4.70 12.53
N LEU A 77 10.62 -5.10 12.79
CA LEU A 77 9.43 -4.47 12.23
C LEU A 77 9.38 -2.96 12.48
N GLY A 78 9.68 -2.56 13.71
CA GLY A 78 9.67 -1.16 14.15
C GLY A 78 10.69 -0.26 13.45
N ASP A 79 11.70 -0.82 12.78
CA ASP A 79 12.73 -0.03 12.10
C ASP A 79 12.25 0.52 10.76
N TYR A 80 11.15 0.00 10.21
CA TYR A 80 10.61 0.48 8.95
C TYR A 80 9.71 1.70 9.22
N PRO A 81 10.03 2.91 8.75
CA PRO A 81 9.31 4.11 9.20
C PRO A 81 7.93 4.31 8.53
N LEU A 82 7.55 3.45 7.59
CA LEU A 82 6.39 3.64 6.71
C LEU A 82 5.36 2.49 6.81
N TRP A 83 5.28 1.79 7.95
CA TRP A 83 4.26 0.75 8.16
C TRP A 83 3.01 1.23 8.89
N ASP A 84 2.82 2.54 9.11
CA ASP A 84 1.70 3.16 9.85
C ASP A 84 0.49 2.23 10.04
N ALA A 85 0.52 1.46 11.14
CA ALA A 85 -0.53 0.52 11.50
C ALA A 85 -0.87 0.71 12.98
N ILE A 86 -2.17 0.77 13.25
CA ILE A 86 -2.72 0.96 14.59
C ILE A 86 -2.77 -0.38 15.37
N TRP A 87 -2.19 -1.46 14.83
CA TRP A 87 -2.38 -2.85 15.28
C TRP A 87 -1.09 -3.53 15.77
N VAL A 88 -0.02 -2.76 16.02
CA VAL A 88 1.24 -3.26 16.60
C VAL A 88 1.39 -2.75 18.02
#